data_AF-A0A2N3MZT8-F1
#
_entry.id   AF-A0A2N3MZT8-F1
#
_cell.length_a   1.000
_cell.length_b   1.000
_cell.length_c   1.000
_cell.angle_alpha   90.00
_cell.angle_beta   90.00
_cell.angle_gamma   90.00
#
_symmetry.space_group_name_H-M   'P 1'
#
loop_
_entity.id
_entity.type
_entity.pdbx_description
1 polymer ?
#
loop_
_entity_poly.entity_id
_entity_poly.type
_entity_poly.pdbx_seq_one_letter_code
_entity_poly.pdbx_strand_id
1 'polypeptide(L)'
;MDCHLSPDADIQLEGGISLPLSYFNLTEHVQPCLEKGAATYIRPDHGGSLLPWPYALALLMIHLPVTTLRVTRWPKVQALSIVLAVVSIFLTAQAYTTHLEPKYVMVWMPLFIILDIGAMMQLAYLIIDETGIVLLWCAMKNTFGLFRLRGAHTSQRQITRWRQSASELDHPQTAYNNNSTVQTVSLPPTVPRGYDLASKAWLTTLSFLLMLTLIGLQLAGLAYAALAIRRLPGDKDMEAKWCSPVFQGARSIIADCEIQDVHPGENETVYCAKLPGRDQKRWLAATVAILSLSLVAQLIDATILLFASRRVKRPWLSMFFGNLILLGVMGVSVYNSLRVPVDMSKGVWVFKALPGGQAQVCEANLRGPGIRGEIIGWTDGFLASWGDAYYGA
;
A
#
# COMPACT_ATOMS: atom_id res chain seq x y z
N MET A 1 -13.71 36.31 6.56
CA MET A 1 -12.64 35.69 7.36
C MET A 1 -12.06 36.80 8.20
N ASP A 2 -12.21 36.72 9.52
CA ASP A 2 -11.69 37.75 10.43
C ASP A 2 -10.30 37.30 10.90
N CYS A 3 -9.32 37.46 10.02
CA CYS A 3 -7.91 37.20 10.35
C CYS A 3 -7.26 38.50 10.83
N HIS A 4 -6.76 38.52 12.06
CA HIS A 4 -5.87 39.58 12.54
C HIS A 4 -4.45 39.30 12.07
N LEU A 5 -4.18 39.56 10.79
CA LEU A 5 -2.82 39.53 10.26
C LEU A 5 -2.07 40.77 10.73
N SER A 6 -0.78 40.62 11.04
CA SER A 6 0.08 41.77 11.34
C SER A 6 0.09 42.71 10.13
N PRO A 7 -0.15 44.02 10.30
CA PRO A 7 -0.06 44.99 9.20
C PRO A 7 1.34 45.05 8.59
N ASP A 8 2.36 44.65 9.36
CA ASP A 8 3.77 44.59 8.97
C ASP A 8 4.16 43.26 8.28
N ALA A 9 3.19 42.37 8.02
CA ALA A 9 3.48 41.13 7.32
C ALA A 9 3.80 41.42 5.84
N ASP A 10 4.98 40.99 5.39
CA ASP A 10 5.48 41.28 4.05
C ASP A 10 4.96 40.26 3.02
N ILE A 11 4.38 40.77 1.93
CA ILE A 11 4.04 39.99 0.74
C ILE A 11 5.16 40.16 -0.27
N GLN A 12 5.76 39.05 -0.70
CA GLN A 12 6.77 39.08 -1.76
C GLN A 12 6.14 39.30 -3.13
N LEU A 13 6.62 40.33 -3.84
CA LEU A 13 6.31 40.63 -5.23
C LEU A 13 7.53 40.42 -6.13
N GLU A 14 7.29 40.52 -7.43
CA GLU A 14 8.31 40.33 -8.47
C GLU A 14 9.47 41.33 -8.33
N GLY A 15 10.72 40.85 -8.49
CA GLY A 15 11.93 41.67 -8.35
C GLY A 15 12.50 41.79 -6.93
N GLY A 16 12.03 40.98 -5.96
CA GLY A 16 12.51 41.00 -4.58
C GLY A 16 11.92 42.14 -3.73
N ILE A 17 10.84 42.75 -4.22
CA ILE A 17 10.10 43.81 -3.51
C ILE A 17 9.15 43.13 -2.53
N SER A 18 9.28 43.42 -1.23
CA SER A 18 8.24 43.13 -0.25
C SER A 18 7.32 44.34 -0.11
N LEU A 19 6.00 44.11 -0.12
CA LEU A 19 5.02 45.12 0.29
C LEU A 19 4.38 44.69 1.61
N PRO A 20 4.27 45.58 2.60
CA PRO A 20 3.55 45.26 3.81
C PRO A 20 2.07 45.09 3.50
N LEU A 21 1.40 44.18 4.20
CA LEU A 21 0.00 43.85 4.03
C LEU A 21 -0.91 45.09 4.06
N SER A 22 -0.51 46.12 4.82
CA SER A 22 -1.20 47.40 4.93
C SER A 22 -1.34 48.18 3.60
N TYR A 23 -0.53 47.88 2.58
CA TYR A 23 -0.69 48.45 1.24
C TYR A 23 -1.95 47.95 0.53
N PHE A 24 -2.47 46.80 0.94
CA PHE A 24 -3.70 46.23 0.40
C PHE A 24 -4.86 46.65 1.29
N ASN A 25 -5.71 47.56 0.79
CA ASN A 25 -6.98 47.88 1.44
C ASN A 25 -7.96 46.71 1.24
N LEU A 26 -7.76 45.64 2.01
CA LEU A 26 -8.52 44.38 1.97
C LEU A 26 -10.01 44.57 2.29
N THR A 27 -10.39 45.74 2.81
CA THR A 27 -11.76 46.08 3.22
C THR A 27 -12.60 46.76 2.14
N GLU A 28 -12.00 47.27 1.06
CA GLU A 28 -12.73 47.90 -0.05
C GLU A 28 -12.48 47.15 -1.37
N HIS A 29 -13.40 46.25 -1.72
CA HIS A 29 -13.56 45.63 -3.05
C HIS A 29 -12.60 44.48 -3.42
N VAL A 30 -12.50 43.45 -2.57
CA VAL A 30 -11.93 42.16 -3.00
C VAL A 30 -12.90 41.50 -3.98
N GLN A 31 -12.53 41.42 -5.26
CA GLN A 31 -13.28 40.71 -6.28
C GLN A 31 -13.03 39.20 -6.19
N PRO A 32 -13.99 38.35 -6.58
CA PRO A 32 -13.75 36.91 -6.65
C PRO A 32 -12.73 36.59 -7.76
N CYS A 33 -11.82 35.65 -7.52
CA CYS A 33 -10.83 35.22 -8.51
C CYS A 33 -11.45 34.51 -9.73
N LEU A 34 -12.67 33.99 -9.57
CA LEU A 34 -13.40 33.23 -10.59
C LEU A 34 -14.78 33.86 -10.80
N GLU A 35 -15.28 33.77 -12.03
CA GLU A 35 -16.61 34.28 -12.38
C GLU A 35 -17.67 33.76 -11.40
N LYS A 36 -18.51 34.67 -10.89
CA LYS A 36 -19.59 34.38 -9.94
C LYS A 36 -19.15 33.72 -8.62
N GLY A 37 -17.88 33.86 -8.23
CA GLY A 37 -17.38 33.24 -7.00
C GLY A 37 -17.39 31.71 -7.05
N ALA A 38 -17.25 31.14 -8.25
CA ALA A 38 -17.18 29.69 -8.42
C ALA A 38 -16.02 29.11 -7.59
N ALA A 39 -16.24 27.92 -7.03
CA ALA A 39 -15.20 27.24 -6.26
C ALA A 39 -14.25 26.46 -7.18
N THR A 40 -12.97 26.47 -6.85
CA THR A 40 -11.94 25.65 -7.51
C THR A 40 -11.52 24.49 -6.61
N TYR A 41 -11.06 23.39 -7.19
CA TYR A 41 -10.48 22.30 -6.39
C TYR A 41 -9.03 22.62 -6.05
N ILE A 42 -8.56 22.07 -4.93
CA ILE A 42 -7.14 22.00 -4.59
C ILE A 42 -6.72 20.53 -4.57
N ARG A 43 -5.54 20.21 -5.10
CA ARG A 43 -5.00 18.85 -5.09
C ARG A 43 -3.63 18.81 -4.43
N PRO A 44 -3.26 17.71 -3.78
CA PRO A 44 -1.86 17.53 -3.39
C PRO A 44 -0.97 17.44 -4.62
N ASP A 45 0.26 17.92 -4.49
CA ASP A 45 1.35 17.65 -5.42
C ASP A 45 1.87 16.21 -5.24
N HIS A 46 2.94 15.83 -5.96
CA HIS A 46 3.57 14.51 -5.84
C HIS A 46 3.76 14.09 -4.37
N GLY A 47 3.21 12.93 -3.99
CA GLY A 47 3.40 12.36 -2.65
C GLY A 47 2.40 12.76 -1.58
N GLY A 48 1.56 13.77 -1.82
CA GLY A 48 0.60 14.26 -0.83
C GLY A 48 -0.77 13.57 -0.86
N SER A 49 -0.94 12.53 -1.68
CA SER A 49 -2.20 11.81 -1.83
C SER A 49 -2.08 10.37 -1.36
N LEU A 50 -3.07 9.92 -0.58
CA LEU A 50 -3.25 8.50 -0.28
C LEU A 50 -3.76 7.75 -1.51
N LEU A 51 -3.75 6.42 -1.45
CA LEU A 51 -4.40 5.59 -2.44
C LEU A 51 -5.86 6.07 -2.66
N PRO A 52 -6.22 6.53 -3.87
CA PRO A 52 -7.56 7.04 -4.16
C PRO A 52 -8.62 6.02 -3.78
N TRP A 53 -9.72 6.48 -3.19
CA TRP A 53 -10.74 5.56 -2.68
C TRP A 53 -11.31 4.60 -3.74
N PRO A 54 -11.45 4.94 -5.05
CA PRO A 54 -11.90 3.95 -6.03
C PRO A 54 -10.90 2.81 -6.22
N TYR A 55 -9.60 3.08 -6.10
CA TYR A 55 -8.56 2.05 -6.19
C TYR A 55 -8.57 1.19 -4.93
N ALA A 56 -8.70 1.80 -3.74
CA ALA A 56 -8.86 1.08 -2.49
C ALA A 56 -10.13 0.21 -2.48
N LEU A 57 -11.24 0.71 -3.01
CA LEU A 57 -12.48 -0.04 -3.17
C LEU A 57 -12.32 -1.21 -4.12
N ALA A 58 -11.66 -1.02 -5.27
CA ALA A 58 -11.38 -2.11 -6.21
C ALA A 58 -10.54 -3.21 -5.55
N LEU A 59 -9.48 -2.83 -4.82
CA LEU A 59 -8.70 -3.78 -4.03
C LEU A 59 -9.56 -4.49 -2.98
N LEU A 60 -10.45 -3.77 -2.28
CA LEU A 60 -11.31 -4.35 -1.25
C LEU A 60 -12.30 -5.36 -1.85
N MET A 61 -12.90 -5.01 -2.99
CA MET A 61 -13.82 -5.87 -3.74
C MET A 61 -13.15 -7.12 -4.27
N ILE A 62 -11.82 -7.11 -4.46
CA ILE A 62 -11.04 -8.30 -4.84
C ILE A 62 -10.63 -9.09 -3.59
N HIS A 63 -10.01 -8.44 -2.60
CA HIS A 63 -9.44 -9.11 -1.45
C HIS A 63 -10.48 -9.67 -0.48
N LEU A 64 -11.63 -9.02 -0.30
CA LEU A 64 -12.66 -9.47 0.64
C LEU A 64 -13.32 -10.81 0.20
N PRO A 65 -13.74 -10.99 -1.07
CA PRO A 65 -14.17 -12.29 -1.55
C PRO A 65 -13.04 -13.32 -1.55
N VAL A 66 -11.82 -12.93 -1.93
CA VAL A 66 -10.66 -13.85 -1.94
C VAL A 66 -10.36 -14.37 -0.53
N THR A 67 -10.37 -13.53 0.49
CA THR A 67 -10.18 -13.95 1.88
C THR A 67 -11.28 -14.89 2.35
N THR A 68 -12.55 -14.61 2.01
CA THR A 68 -13.68 -15.52 2.29
C THR A 68 -13.55 -16.88 1.57
N LEU A 69 -13.13 -16.87 0.31
CA LEU A 69 -12.92 -18.07 -0.49
C LEU A 69 -11.69 -18.87 -0.02
N ARG A 70 -10.66 -18.23 0.53
CA ARG A 70 -9.50 -18.94 1.11
C ARG A 70 -9.89 -19.77 2.33
N VAL A 71 -10.91 -19.36 3.06
CA VAL A 71 -11.45 -20.11 4.21
C VAL A 71 -12.22 -21.35 3.71
N THR A 72 -13.08 -21.16 2.71
CA THR A 72 -14.08 -22.18 2.31
C THR A 72 -13.66 -23.07 1.13
N ARG A 73 -12.90 -22.52 0.17
CA ARG A 73 -12.57 -23.14 -1.14
C ARG A 73 -11.13 -22.88 -1.56
N TRP A 74 -10.22 -22.94 -0.58
CA TRP A 74 -8.77 -22.79 -0.70
C TRP A 74 -8.14 -23.25 -2.04
N PRO A 75 -8.36 -24.49 -2.53
CA PRO A 75 -7.66 -25.00 -3.71
C PRO A 75 -7.93 -24.18 -4.97
N LYS A 76 -9.10 -23.53 -5.07
CA LYS A 76 -9.51 -22.76 -6.26
C LYS A 76 -8.91 -21.36 -6.31
N VAL A 77 -8.35 -20.87 -5.20
CA VAL A 77 -7.91 -19.46 -5.05
C VAL A 77 -6.39 -19.32 -5.00
N GLN A 78 -5.65 -20.42 -5.14
CA GLN A 78 -4.18 -20.45 -5.05
C GLN A 78 -3.53 -19.58 -6.14
N ALA A 79 -3.89 -19.81 -7.40
CA ALA A 79 -3.35 -19.07 -8.53
C ALA A 79 -3.63 -17.56 -8.41
N LEU A 80 -4.87 -17.20 -8.07
CA LEU A 80 -5.24 -15.80 -7.85
C LEU A 80 -4.45 -15.16 -6.71
N SER A 81 -4.17 -15.90 -5.62
CA SER A 81 -3.37 -15.39 -4.51
C SER A 81 -1.91 -15.14 -4.90
N ILE A 82 -1.32 -15.99 -5.75
CA ILE A 82 0.02 -15.77 -6.30
C ILE A 82 0.04 -14.53 -7.19
N VAL A 83 -0.94 -14.39 -8.08
CA VAL A 83 -1.05 -13.21 -8.96
C VAL A 83 -1.17 -11.92 -8.14
N LEU A 84 -2.03 -11.90 -7.11
CA LEU A 84 -2.16 -10.75 -6.21
C LEU A 84 -0.85 -10.43 -5.48
N ALA A 85 -0.14 -11.45 -4.97
CA ALA A 85 1.16 -11.26 -4.34
C ALA A 85 2.19 -10.64 -5.30
N VAL A 86 2.23 -11.09 -6.56
CA VAL A 86 3.12 -10.52 -7.59
C VAL A 86 2.75 -9.07 -7.90
N VAL A 87 1.46 -8.76 -8.04
CA VAL A 87 0.97 -7.39 -8.26
C VAL A 87 1.34 -6.50 -7.08
N SER A 88 1.16 -6.97 -5.83
CA SER A 88 1.52 -6.22 -4.62
C SER A 88 3.02 -5.97 -4.53
N ILE A 89 3.87 -6.94 -4.89
CA ILE A 89 5.33 -6.74 -5.00
C ILE A 89 5.63 -5.65 -6.03
N PHE A 90 5.05 -5.74 -7.23
CA PHE A 90 5.27 -4.77 -8.29
C PHE A 90 4.85 -3.36 -7.87
N LEU A 91 3.64 -3.18 -7.34
CA LEU A 91 3.14 -1.87 -6.90
C LEU A 91 4.00 -1.31 -5.77
N THR A 92 4.37 -2.12 -4.77
CA THR A 92 5.20 -1.65 -3.66
C THR A 92 6.60 -1.28 -4.13
N ALA A 93 7.21 -2.11 -4.98
CA ALA A 93 8.53 -1.83 -5.53
C ALA A 93 8.52 -0.55 -6.38
N GLN A 94 7.52 -0.40 -7.25
CA GLN A 94 7.33 0.81 -8.05
C GLN A 94 7.21 2.05 -7.14
N ALA A 95 6.38 2.00 -6.11
CA ALA A 95 6.24 3.13 -5.19
C ALA A 95 7.54 3.43 -4.39
N TYR A 96 8.40 2.42 -4.15
CA TYR A 96 9.71 2.64 -3.52
C TYR A 96 10.72 3.27 -4.48
N THR A 97 10.58 3.04 -5.80
CA THR A 97 11.41 3.72 -6.79
C THR A 97 11.08 5.20 -6.90
N THR A 98 9.83 5.60 -6.59
CA THR A 98 9.35 6.98 -6.69
C THR A 98 9.57 7.80 -5.42
N HIS A 99 10.73 7.64 -4.79
CA HIS A 99 11.20 8.33 -3.58
C HIS A 99 10.63 7.75 -2.25
N LEU A 100 11.49 7.01 -1.54
CA LEU A 100 11.30 6.63 -0.12
C LEU A 100 11.46 7.80 0.86
N GLU A 101 11.38 9.03 0.35
CA GLU A 101 11.46 10.22 1.19
C GLU A 101 10.20 10.34 2.07
N PRO A 102 10.31 10.93 3.27
CA PRO A 102 9.21 11.05 4.21
C PRO A 102 7.97 11.73 3.64
N LYS A 103 8.19 12.73 2.76
CA LYS A 103 7.12 13.54 2.15
C LYS A 103 6.22 12.75 1.18
N TYR A 104 6.67 11.59 0.67
CA TYR A 104 5.90 10.72 -0.22
C TYR A 104 5.26 9.51 0.49
N VAL A 105 5.26 9.46 1.83
CA VAL A 105 4.76 8.30 2.60
C VAL A 105 3.36 7.85 2.18
N MET A 106 2.49 8.79 1.80
CA MET A 106 1.11 8.50 1.41
C MET A 106 1.00 7.67 0.13
N VAL A 107 2.04 7.67 -0.70
CA VAL A 107 2.11 6.91 -1.95
C VAL A 107 2.71 5.53 -1.72
N TRP A 108 3.82 5.43 -0.99
CA TRP A 108 4.59 4.18 -0.89
C TRP A 108 4.23 3.26 0.27
N MET A 109 3.37 3.69 1.19
CA MET A 109 3.04 2.91 2.39
C MET A 109 2.60 1.45 2.07
N PRO A 110 3.36 0.42 2.49
CA PRO A 110 3.08 -0.96 2.13
C PRO A 110 2.05 -1.58 3.08
N LEU A 111 0.92 -0.92 3.33
CA LEU A 111 0.01 -1.33 4.41
C LEU A 111 -0.79 -2.60 4.09
N PHE A 112 -1.15 -2.80 2.82
CA PHE A 112 -2.04 -3.89 2.40
C PHE A 112 -1.31 -5.21 2.10
N ILE A 113 0.03 -5.22 2.04
CA ILE A 113 0.81 -6.44 1.69
C ILE A 113 0.66 -7.57 2.71
N ILE A 114 0.18 -7.27 3.93
CA ILE A 114 -0.16 -8.28 4.95
C ILE A 114 -1.15 -9.33 4.42
N LEU A 115 -2.10 -8.93 3.56
CA LEU A 115 -3.09 -9.84 2.96
C LEU A 115 -2.43 -10.93 2.11
N ASP A 116 -1.37 -10.55 1.40
CA ASP A 116 -0.64 -11.45 0.50
C ASP A 116 0.43 -12.24 1.25
N ILE A 117 1.05 -11.68 2.29
CA ILE A 117 1.92 -12.44 3.19
C ILE A 117 1.14 -13.57 3.87
N GLY A 118 -0.04 -13.27 4.43
CA GLY A 118 -0.92 -14.28 5.00
C GLY A 118 -1.33 -15.34 3.96
N ALA A 119 -1.58 -14.93 2.71
CA ALA A 119 -1.90 -15.84 1.62
C ALA A 119 -0.77 -16.82 1.31
N MET A 120 0.45 -16.29 1.13
CA MET A 120 1.62 -17.07 0.75
C MET A 120 2.04 -18.00 1.89
N MET A 121 1.92 -17.53 3.13
CA MET A 121 2.15 -18.34 4.32
C MET A 121 1.15 -19.51 4.42
N GLN A 122 -0.16 -19.26 4.23
CA GLN A 122 -1.16 -20.32 4.18
C GLN A 122 -0.86 -21.33 3.06
N LEU A 123 -0.47 -20.84 1.88
CA LEU A 123 -0.22 -21.66 0.70
C LEU A 123 0.97 -22.59 0.89
N ALA A 124 2.10 -22.04 1.34
CA ALA A 124 3.27 -22.85 1.65
C ALA A 124 2.93 -23.90 2.73
N TYR A 125 2.26 -23.47 3.80
CA TYR A 125 1.94 -24.35 4.91
C TYR A 125 1.01 -25.51 4.52
N LEU A 126 -0.08 -25.24 3.78
CA LEU A 126 -1.05 -26.29 3.44
C LEU A 126 -0.44 -27.35 2.52
N ILE A 127 0.42 -26.95 1.57
CA ILE A 127 1.11 -27.92 0.72
C ILE A 127 2.09 -28.75 1.55
N ILE A 128 2.79 -28.14 2.51
CA ILE A 128 3.69 -28.84 3.43
C ILE A 128 2.93 -29.81 4.33
N ASP A 129 1.77 -29.43 4.88
CA ASP A 129 0.95 -30.29 5.74
C ASP A 129 0.36 -31.48 4.96
N GLU A 130 -0.07 -31.27 3.72
CA GLU A 130 -0.61 -32.33 2.86
C GLU A 130 0.46 -33.31 2.34
N THR A 131 1.66 -32.81 2.05
CA THR A 131 2.68 -33.56 1.29
C THR A 131 3.85 -34.02 2.15
N GLY A 132 4.17 -33.28 3.22
CA GLY A 132 5.38 -33.46 4.01
C GLY A 132 6.60 -32.77 3.39
N ILE A 133 7.33 -32.00 4.21
CA ILE A 133 8.47 -31.20 3.77
C ILE A 133 9.61 -32.03 3.15
N VAL A 134 9.84 -33.25 3.66
CA VAL A 134 10.90 -34.14 3.17
C VAL A 134 10.63 -34.58 1.73
N LEU A 135 9.37 -34.91 1.41
CA LEU A 135 8.98 -35.33 0.06
C LEU A 135 9.07 -34.16 -0.93
N LEU A 136 8.64 -32.97 -0.53
CA LEU A 136 8.76 -31.75 -1.34
C LEU A 136 10.24 -31.42 -1.61
N TRP A 137 11.11 -31.53 -0.60
CA TRP A 137 12.54 -31.30 -0.74
C TRP A 137 13.21 -32.31 -1.68
N CYS A 138 12.88 -33.59 -1.55
CA CYS A 138 13.35 -34.64 -2.46
C CYS A 138 12.88 -34.39 -3.91
N ALA A 139 11.62 -34.00 -4.09
CA ALA A 139 11.10 -33.65 -5.41
C ALA A 139 11.84 -32.47 -6.02
N MET A 140 12.07 -31.41 -5.24
CA MET A 140 12.80 -30.22 -5.69
C MET A 140 14.24 -30.55 -6.07
N LYS A 141 14.96 -31.32 -5.23
CA LYS A 141 16.31 -31.82 -5.54
C LYS A 141 16.33 -32.65 -6.82
N ASN A 142 15.32 -33.48 -7.06
CA ASN A 142 15.23 -34.26 -8.29
C ASN A 142 14.98 -33.37 -9.51
N THR A 143 14.20 -32.30 -9.40
CA THR A 143 13.99 -31.34 -10.49
C THR A 143 15.27 -30.58 -10.85
N PHE A 144 16.04 -30.12 -9.85
CA PHE A 144 17.34 -29.47 -10.08
C PHE A 144 18.44 -30.47 -10.47
N GLY A 145 18.38 -31.69 -9.94
CA GLY A 145 19.30 -32.80 -10.24
C GLY A 145 19.05 -33.45 -11.60
N LEU A 146 17.86 -33.30 -12.19
CA LEU A 146 17.55 -33.77 -13.54
C LEU A 146 18.31 -33.01 -14.64
N PHE A 147 18.86 -31.83 -14.33
CA PHE A 147 19.83 -31.17 -15.22
C PHE A 147 21.22 -31.81 -15.17
N ARG A 148 21.45 -32.80 -14.29
CA ARG A 148 22.77 -33.38 -14.06
C ARG A 148 22.94 -34.86 -14.31
N LEU A 149 21.92 -35.69 -14.60
CA LEU A 149 22.11 -37.03 -15.20
C LEU A 149 20.79 -37.71 -15.62
N ARG A 150 20.75 -38.10 -16.89
CA ARG A 150 19.79 -39.02 -17.50
C ARG A 150 19.89 -40.39 -16.81
N GLY A 151 18.93 -40.72 -15.95
CA GLY A 151 18.90 -42.00 -15.21
C GLY A 151 17.58 -42.26 -14.49
N ALA A 152 16.46 -42.23 -15.22
CA ALA A 152 15.10 -42.18 -14.69
C ALA A 152 14.52 -43.48 -14.07
N HIS A 153 15.32 -44.48 -13.68
CA HIS A 153 14.79 -45.80 -13.28
C HIS A 153 14.93 -46.17 -11.79
N THR A 154 15.65 -45.37 -10.99
CA THR A 154 15.96 -45.68 -9.57
C THR A 154 15.04 -45.01 -8.54
N SER A 155 14.40 -43.89 -8.89
CA SER A 155 13.57 -43.10 -7.96
C SER A 155 12.29 -43.85 -7.50
N GLN A 156 11.68 -44.64 -8.38
CA GLN A 156 10.41 -45.30 -8.09
C GLN A 156 10.55 -46.46 -7.08
N ARG A 157 11.74 -47.08 -6.97
CA ARG A 157 12.04 -48.14 -5.98
C ARG A 157 12.35 -47.60 -4.58
N GLN A 158 12.89 -46.38 -4.47
CA GLN A 158 13.13 -45.79 -3.15
C GLN A 158 11.83 -45.28 -2.53
N ILE A 159 10.96 -44.65 -3.32
CA ILE A 159 9.66 -44.15 -2.83
C ILE A 159 8.76 -45.31 -2.34
N THR A 160 8.81 -46.49 -2.97
CA THR A 160 8.08 -47.68 -2.48
C THR A 160 8.69 -48.31 -1.23
N ARG A 161 10.01 -48.24 -1.04
CA ARG A 161 10.64 -48.71 0.21
C ARG A 161 10.26 -47.86 1.42
N TRP A 162 10.30 -46.53 1.29
CA TRP A 162 9.87 -45.63 2.36
C TRP A 162 8.37 -45.79 2.71
N ARG A 163 7.55 -46.19 1.73
CA ARG A 163 6.12 -46.51 1.91
C ARG A 163 5.87 -47.74 2.78
N GLN A 164 6.72 -48.78 2.68
CA GLN A 164 6.59 -49.97 3.51
C GLN A 164 6.97 -49.69 4.96
N SER A 165 8.05 -48.93 5.20
CA SER A 165 8.49 -48.59 6.55
C SER A 165 7.52 -47.68 7.31
N ALA A 166 6.79 -46.80 6.62
CA ALA A 166 5.77 -45.97 7.25
C ALA A 166 4.46 -46.74 7.55
N SER A 167 4.13 -47.75 6.75
CA SER A 167 2.96 -48.61 6.96
C SER A 167 3.18 -49.63 8.09
N GLU A 168 4.42 -50.01 8.37
CA GLU A 168 4.77 -50.95 9.45
C GLU A 168 4.66 -50.33 10.85
N LEU A 169 4.69 -49.00 10.97
CA LEU A 169 4.56 -48.31 12.27
C LEU A 169 3.10 -48.15 12.76
N ASP A 170 2.10 -48.43 11.91
CA ASP A 170 0.68 -48.16 12.18
C ASP A 170 -0.18 -49.43 12.38
N HIS A 171 0.43 -50.58 12.63
CA HIS A 171 -0.27 -51.82 12.98
C HIS A 171 -0.20 -52.15 14.47
N PRO A 172 -1.25 -51.85 15.27
CA PRO A 172 -1.51 -52.62 16.47
C PRO A 172 -1.92 -54.04 16.04
N GLN A 173 -1.21 -55.05 16.54
CA GLN A 173 -1.60 -56.44 16.40
C GLN A 173 -2.97 -56.66 17.06
N THR A 174 -4.04 -56.66 16.28
CA THR A 174 -5.35 -57.16 16.72
C THR A 174 -5.61 -58.51 16.09
N ALA A 175 -5.73 -59.50 16.96
CA ALA A 175 -6.07 -60.88 16.66
C ALA A 175 -7.36 -61.00 15.84
N TYR A 176 -7.29 -61.91 14.88
CA TYR A 176 -8.30 -62.26 13.90
C TYR A 176 -9.52 -62.93 14.58
N ASN A 177 -10.71 -62.34 14.44
CA ASN A 177 -11.97 -62.99 14.75
C ASN A 177 -12.92 -62.82 13.55
N ASN A 178 -13.30 -63.96 12.97
CA ASN A 178 -14.19 -64.04 11.81
C ASN A 178 -15.63 -63.81 12.25
N ASN A 179 -16.24 -62.72 11.78
CA ASN A 179 -17.65 -62.69 11.37
C ASN A 179 -17.97 -61.37 10.63
N SER A 180 -18.12 -61.52 9.32
CA SER A 180 -18.95 -60.77 8.36
C SER A 180 -19.62 -59.46 8.82
N THR A 181 -19.07 -58.33 8.38
CA THR A 181 -19.85 -57.25 7.74
C THR A 181 -18.98 -56.62 6.67
N VAL A 182 -19.47 -56.58 5.43
CA VAL A 182 -18.83 -55.90 4.30
C VAL A 182 -18.90 -54.40 4.57
N GLN A 183 -17.89 -53.87 5.27
CA GLN A 183 -17.57 -52.45 5.24
C GLN A 183 -16.87 -52.19 3.91
N THR A 184 -17.49 -51.36 3.09
CA THR A 184 -16.84 -50.69 1.97
C THR A 184 -15.66 -49.89 2.51
N VAL A 185 -14.48 -50.52 2.48
CA VAL A 185 -13.19 -49.88 2.76
C VAL A 185 -13.08 -48.68 1.83
N SER A 186 -13.26 -47.48 2.39
CA SER A 186 -12.94 -46.23 1.72
C SER A 186 -11.48 -46.31 1.27
N LEU A 187 -11.23 -46.26 -0.04
CA LEU A 187 -9.89 -46.25 -0.61
C LEU A 187 -9.01 -45.24 0.15
N PRO A 188 -7.74 -45.58 0.44
CA PRO A 188 -6.79 -44.60 0.96
C PRO A 188 -6.67 -43.44 -0.03
N PRO A 189 -6.37 -42.21 0.44
CA PRO A 189 -6.26 -41.04 -0.43
C PRO A 189 -5.31 -41.35 -1.59
N THR A 190 -5.81 -41.17 -2.81
CA THR A 190 -5.08 -41.38 -4.05
C THR A 190 -3.71 -40.72 -3.96
N VAL A 191 -2.67 -41.55 -3.99
CA VAL A 191 -1.29 -41.07 -3.87
C VAL A 191 -0.98 -40.15 -5.05
N PRO A 192 -0.50 -38.92 -4.79
CA PRO A 192 -0.24 -37.95 -5.84
C PRO A 192 0.80 -38.50 -6.83
N ARG A 193 0.47 -38.48 -8.13
CA ARG A 193 1.38 -38.89 -9.22
C ARG A 193 2.66 -38.03 -9.17
N GLY A 194 3.78 -38.54 -9.69
CA GLY A 194 5.08 -37.82 -9.66
C GLY A 194 5.06 -36.40 -10.23
N TYR A 195 4.21 -36.14 -11.24
CA TYR A 195 3.99 -34.79 -11.79
C TYR A 195 3.28 -33.84 -10.82
N ASP A 196 2.38 -34.36 -9.98
CA ASP A 196 1.66 -33.58 -8.95
C ASP A 196 2.57 -33.23 -7.76
N LEU A 197 3.56 -34.08 -7.46
CA LEU A 197 4.53 -33.80 -6.40
C LEU A 197 5.50 -32.68 -6.80
N ALA A 198 5.97 -32.68 -8.05
CA ALA A 198 6.89 -31.65 -8.56
C ALA A 198 6.21 -30.27 -8.66
N SER A 199 4.96 -30.21 -9.12
CA SER A 199 4.19 -28.96 -9.16
C SER A 199 3.95 -28.39 -7.76
N LYS A 200 3.58 -29.23 -6.79
CA LYS A 200 3.44 -28.85 -5.38
C LYS A 200 4.74 -28.33 -4.77
N ALA A 201 5.88 -28.96 -5.07
CA ALA A 201 7.19 -28.47 -4.63
C ALA A 201 7.51 -27.08 -5.19
N TRP A 202 7.26 -26.87 -6.49
CA TRP A 202 7.45 -25.57 -7.13
C TRP A 202 6.52 -24.49 -6.57
N LEU A 203 5.23 -24.80 -6.41
CA LEU A 203 4.26 -23.87 -5.82
C LEU A 203 4.65 -23.49 -4.39
N THR A 204 5.09 -24.44 -3.57
CA THR A 204 5.57 -24.18 -2.20
C THR A 204 6.78 -23.26 -2.23
N THR A 205 7.74 -23.52 -3.12
CA THR A 205 8.98 -22.74 -3.23
C THR A 205 8.68 -21.32 -3.69
N LEU A 206 7.86 -21.16 -4.74
CA LEU A 206 7.43 -19.87 -5.25
C LEU A 206 6.71 -19.06 -4.17
N SER A 207 5.79 -19.70 -3.44
CA SER A 207 5.02 -19.03 -2.37
C SER A 207 5.93 -18.58 -1.24
N PHE A 208 6.90 -19.40 -0.85
CA PHE A 208 7.88 -19.03 0.17
C PHE A 208 8.77 -17.86 -0.30
N LEU A 209 9.23 -17.86 -1.55
CA LEU A 209 9.99 -16.74 -2.12
C LEU A 209 9.18 -15.45 -2.16
N LEU A 210 7.93 -15.50 -2.63
CA LEU A 210 7.03 -14.33 -2.65
C LEU A 210 6.76 -13.82 -1.23
N MET A 211 6.55 -14.72 -0.27
CA MET A 211 6.38 -14.36 1.15
C MET A 211 7.60 -13.62 1.70
N LEU A 212 8.81 -14.13 1.44
CA LEU A 212 10.05 -13.49 1.89
C LEU A 212 10.24 -12.11 1.25
N THR A 213 9.96 -11.98 -0.05
CA THR A 213 10.03 -10.69 -0.75
C THR A 213 9.05 -9.69 -0.15
N LEU A 214 7.79 -10.09 0.08
CA LEU A 214 6.78 -9.23 0.70
C LEU A 214 7.18 -8.81 2.12
N ILE A 215 7.66 -9.74 2.96
CA ILE A 215 8.16 -9.43 4.31
C ILE A 215 9.35 -8.45 4.22
N GLY A 216 10.26 -8.66 3.27
CA GLY A 216 11.39 -7.76 3.03
C GLY A 216 10.94 -6.34 2.67
N LEU A 217 9.94 -6.21 1.78
CA LEU A 217 9.34 -4.93 1.43
C LEU A 217 8.64 -4.27 2.62
N GLN A 218 7.94 -5.05 3.46
CA GLN A 218 7.31 -4.56 4.69
C GLN A 218 8.32 -4.00 5.68
N LEU A 219 9.42 -4.74 5.90
CA LEU A 219 10.50 -4.35 6.79
C LEU A 219 11.23 -3.11 6.28
N ALA A 220 11.47 -3.02 4.97
CA ALA A 220 12.01 -1.81 4.35
C ALA A 220 11.10 -0.61 4.64
N GLY A 221 9.79 -0.71 4.35
CA GLY A 221 8.85 0.39 4.58
C GLY A 221 8.79 0.81 6.05
N LEU A 222 8.80 -0.16 6.98
CA LEU A 222 8.88 0.11 8.41
C LEU A 222 10.18 0.82 8.80
N ALA A 223 11.33 0.35 8.29
CA ALA A 223 12.63 0.95 8.58
C ALA A 223 12.71 2.38 8.05
N TYR A 224 12.29 2.63 6.81
CA TYR A 224 12.26 3.98 6.23
C TYR A 224 11.30 4.91 6.99
N ALA A 225 10.09 4.45 7.34
CA ALA A 225 9.16 5.24 8.13
C ALA A 225 9.72 5.58 9.53
N ALA A 226 10.33 4.61 10.21
CA ALA A 226 10.91 4.82 11.53
C ALA A 226 12.14 5.75 11.48
N LEU A 227 13.00 5.59 10.47
CA LEU A 227 14.15 6.47 10.25
C LEU A 227 13.70 7.91 9.93
N ALA A 228 12.66 8.07 9.12
CA ALA A 228 12.08 9.36 8.78
C ALA A 228 11.60 10.11 10.03
N ILE A 229 10.83 9.46 10.91
CA ILE A 229 10.36 10.06 12.16
C ILE A 229 11.52 10.50 13.05
N ARG A 230 12.59 9.69 13.14
CA ARG A 230 13.75 10.02 13.98
C ARG A 230 14.60 11.17 13.42
N ARG A 231 14.64 11.33 12.10
CA ARG A 231 15.49 12.32 11.41
C ARG A 231 14.81 13.67 11.17
N LEU A 232 13.52 13.80 11.45
CA LEU A 232 12.77 15.06 11.34
C LEU A 232 12.66 15.72 12.74
N PRO A 233 13.66 16.52 13.19
CA PRO A 233 13.56 17.24 14.45
C PRO A 233 12.52 18.38 14.35
N GLY A 234 11.40 18.24 15.07
CA GLY A 234 10.41 19.31 15.23
C GLY A 234 9.28 19.31 14.20
N ASP A 235 8.49 20.39 14.22
CA ASP A 235 7.31 20.58 13.35
C ASP A 235 7.63 21.36 12.06
N LYS A 236 8.90 21.70 11.79
CA LYS A 236 9.27 22.68 10.75
C LYS A 236 9.88 22.11 9.46
N ASP A 237 10.23 20.82 9.42
CA ASP A 237 11.06 20.30 8.30
C ASP A 237 10.29 19.52 7.23
N MET A 238 9.01 19.19 7.45
CA MET A 238 8.21 18.50 6.44
C MET A 238 7.21 19.45 5.82
N GLU A 239 7.32 19.62 4.51
CA GLU A 239 6.43 20.45 3.70
C GLU A 239 5.60 19.55 2.76
N ALA A 240 4.35 19.94 2.54
CA ALA A 240 3.45 19.37 1.56
C ALA A 240 3.02 20.46 0.60
N LYS A 241 3.15 20.21 -0.71
CA LYS A 241 2.71 21.15 -1.73
C LYS A 241 1.26 20.85 -2.12
N TRP A 242 0.46 21.89 -2.24
CA TRP A 242 -0.95 21.80 -2.64
C TRP A 242 -1.25 22.79 -3.76
N CYS A 243 -1.78 22.27 -4.86
CA CYS A 243 -1.87 22.95 -6.14
C CYS A 243 -3.32 23.25 -6.52
N SER A 244 -3.56 24.45 -7.07
CA SER A 244 -4.87 24.83 -7.59
C SER A 244 -4.72 25.71 -8.83
N PRO A 245 -5.61 25.58 -9.84
CA PRO A 245 -5.61 26.47 -11.00
C PRO A 245 -5.72 27.96 -10.62
N VAL A 246 -6.41 28.30 -9.53
CA VAL A 246 -6.57 29.71 -9.11
C VAL A 246 -5.27 30.36 -8.67
N PHE A 247 -4.27 29.56 -8.28
CA PHE A 247 -2.94 30.02 -7.89
C PHE A 247 -2.07 30.40 -9.09
N GLN A 248 -2.55 30.21 -10.32
CA GLN A 248 -1.80 30.61 -11.50
C GLN A 248 -1.52 32.13 -11.50
N GLY A 249 -0.23 32.47 -11.60
CA GLY A 249 0.27 33.85 -11.52
C GLY A 249 0.26 34.44 -10.10
N ALA A 250 -0.08 33.65 -9.08
CA ALA A 250 0.01 34.08 -7.70
C ALA A 250 1.45 33.96 -7.18
N ARG A 251 1.85 34.90 -6.32
CA ARG A 251 3.13 34.88 -5.60
C ARG A 251 2.95 34.40 -4.16
N SER A 252 1.84 34.79 -3.54
CA SER A 252 1.46 34.31 -2.22
C SER A 252 -0.05 34.12 -2.12
N ILE A 253 -0.45 33.34 -1.13
CA ILE A 253 -1.82 33.25 -0.67
C ILE A 253 -1.87 33.47 0.84
N ILE A 254 -3.05 33.86 1.32
CA ILE A 254 -3.37 33.82 2.73
C ILE A 254 -4.38 32.70 2.94
N ALA A 255 -3.98 31.71 3.73
CA ALA A 255 -4.80 30.58 4.12
C ALA A 255 -4.66 30.38 5.63
N ASP A 256 -5.79 30.19 6.32
CA ASP A 256 -5.82 30.02 7.77
C ASP A 256 -5.03 31.10 8.55
N CYS A 257 -5.10 32.35 8.08
CA CYS A 257 -4.39 33.49 8.63
C CYS A 257 -2.84 33.39 8.59
N GLU A 258 -2.28 32.54 7.74
CA GLU A 258 -0.85 32.48 7.45
C GLU A 258 -0.58 32.82 5.97
N ILE A 259 0.50 33.56 5.71
CA ILE A 259 0.98 33.84 4.36
C ILE A 259 1.77 32.62 3.89
N GLN A 260 1.36 32.05 2.75
CA GLN A 260 2.02 30.91 2.12
C GLN A 260 2.53 31.33 0.74
N ASP A 261 3.79 31.00 0.47
CA ASP A 261 4.41 31.27 -0.82
C ASP A 261 3.92 30.29 -1.89
N VAL A 262 3.61 30.83 -3.07
CA VAL A 262 3.16 30.08 -4.22
C VAL A 262 4.29 29.90 -5.21
N HIS A 263 4.51 28.66 -5.62
CA HIS A 263 5.56 28.27 -6.54
C HIS A 263 4.96 27.47 -7.71
N PRO A 264 5.62 27.44 -8.88
CA PRO A 264 5.28 26.45 -9.89
C PRO A 264 5.36 25.03 -9.30
N GLY A 265 4.38 24.20 -9.61
CA GLY A 265 4.46 22.76 -9.40
C GLY A 265 5.49 22.13 -10.34
N GLU A 266 5.77 20.84 -10.15
CA GLU A 266 6.84 20.15 -10.87
C GLU A 266 6.61 20.12 -12.39
N ASN A 267 5.35 20.08 -12.84
CA ASN A 267 4.98 20.12 -14.26
C ASN A 267 4.83 21.55 -14.82
N GLU A 268 5.19 22.59 -14.04
CA GLU A 268 5.11 24.04 -14.33
C GLU A 268 3.74 24.62 -14.76
N THR A 269 2.76 23.77 -15.04
CA THR A 269 1.42 24.09 -15.54
C THR A 269 0.45 24.49 -14.44
N VAL A 270 0.71 24.09 -13.20
CA VAL A 270 -0.13 24.39 -12.03
C VAL A 270 0.76 24.97 -10.94
N TYR A 271 0.24 25.93 -10.19
CA TYR A 271 0.95 26.58 -9.09
C TYR A 271 0.49 25.99 -7.76
N CYS A 272 1.42 25.89 -6.82
CA CYS A 272 1.25 25.19 -5.56
C CYS A 272 1.69 26.06 -4.38
N ALA A 273 0.88 26.06 -3.33
CA ALA A 273 1.23 26.61 -2.03
C ALA A 273 1.96 25.54 -1.22
N LYS A 274 3.00 25.94 -0.49
CA LYS A 274 3.66 25.08 0.50
C LYS A 274 2.85 25.13 1.79
N LEU A 275 2.56 23.98 2.37
CA LEU A 275 1.89 23.85 3.65
C LEU A 275 2.71 22.95 4.58
N PRO A 276 2.54 23.08 5.91
CA PRO A 276 3.13 22.14 6.84
C PRO A 276 2.66 20.71 6.56
N GLY A 277 3.60 19.77 6.49
CA GLY A 277 3.35 18.35 6.21
C GLY A 277 2.82 17.55 7.40
N ARG A 278 1.90 18.12 8.20
CA ARG A 278 1.39 17.48 9.42
C ARG A 278 0.73 16.13 9.14
N ASP A 279 0.01 16.03 8.03
CA ASP A 279 -0.65 14.79 7.65
C ASP A 279 0.37 13.71 7.27
N GLN A 280 1.42 14.04 6.50
CA GLN A 280 2.51 13.11 6.20
C GLN A 280 3.18 12.61 7.47
N LYS A 281 3.34 13.46 8.49
CA LYS A 281 3.95 13.09 9.78
C LYS A 281 3.08 12.10 10.54
N ARG A 282 1.76 12.35 10.59
CA ARG A 282 0.79 11.43 11.19
C ARG A 282 0.77 10.10 10.44
N TRP A 283 0.85 10.14 9.12
CA TRP A 283 0.89 8.94 8.29
C TRP A 283 2.17 8.14 8.47
N LEU A 284 3.34 8.76 8.62
CA LEU A 284 4.56 8.05 9.00
C LEU A 284 4.39 7.29 10.32
N ALA A 285 3.84 7.95 11.34
CA ALA A 285 3.59 7.33 12.64
C ALA A 285 2.57 6.18 12.54
N ALA A 286 1.48 6.40 11.80
CA ALA A 286 0.48 5.37 11.53
C ALA A 286 1.08 4.18 10.77
N THR A 287 1.91 4.43 9.75
CA THR A 287 2.61 3.39 9.00
C THR A 287 3.53 2.58 9.91
N VAL A 288 4.32 3.21 10.78
CA VAL A 288 5.13 2.48 11.77
C VAL A 288 4.25 1.60 12.65
N ALA A 289 3.20 2.16 13.26
CA ALA A 289 2.31 1.42 14.16
C ALA A 289 1.62 0.24 13.46
N ILE A 290 1.02 0.47 12.29
CA ILE A 290 0.30 -0.54 11.52
C ILE A 290 1.26 -1.62 11.03
N LEU A 291 2.44 -1.27 10.50
CA LEU A 291 3.40 -2.27 10.01
C LEU A 291 3.99 -3.10 11.15
N SER A 292 4.26 -2.50 12.31
CA SER A 292 4.68 -3.24 13.51
C SER A 292 3.60 -4.21 13.98
N LEU A 293 2.34 -3.77 14.08
CA LEU A 293 1.23 -4.64 14.45
C LEU A 293 1.01 -5.76 13.41
N SER A 294 1.17 -5.46 12.13
CA SER A 294 1.11 -6.42 11.04
C SER A 294 2.16 -7.52 11.16
N LEU A 295 3.41 -7.18 11.50
CA LEU A 295 4.46 -8.18 11.74
C LEU A 295 4.13 -9.07 12.93
N VAL A 296 3.62 -8.51 14.03
CA VAL A 296 3.19 -9.28 15.19
C VAL A 296 2.04 -10.23 14.82
N ALA A 297 1.05 -9.76 14.07
CA ALA A 297 -0.06 -10.59 13.58
C ALA A 297 0.45 -11.75 12.71
N GLN A 298 1.40 -11.49 11.81
CA GLN A 298 2.00 -12.52 10.95
C GLN A 298 2.81 -13.55 11.75
N LEU A 299 3.54 -13.13 12.79
CA LEU A 299 4.26 -14.04 13.68
C LEU A 299 3.31 -14.95 14.47
N ILE A 300 2.21 -14.39 14.96
CA ILE A 300 1.16 -15.17 15.65
C ILE A 300 0.53 -16.16 14.67
N ASP A 301 0.17 -15.73 13.46
CA ASP A 301 -0.39 -16.61 12.43
C ASP A 301 0.59 -17.74 12.06
N ALA A 302 1.88 -17.43 11.89
CA ALA A 302 2.92 -18.43 11.64
C ALA A 302 2.99 -19.46 12.77
N THR A 303 2.93 -19.00 14.02
CA THR A 303 2.92 -19.86 15.22
C THR A 303 1.66 -20.73 15.25
N ILE A 304 0.48 -20.17 14.97
CA ILE A 304 -0.78 -20.93 14.88
C ILE A 304 -0.67 -22.00 13.80
N LEU A 305 -0.14 -21.68 12.62
CA LEU A 305 0.03 -22.67 11.56
C LEU A 305 0.99 -23.78 11.99
N LEU A 306 2.11 -23.47 12.63
CA LEU A 306 3.08 -24.48 13.06
C LEU A 306 2.57 -25.40 14.19
N PHE A 307 1.80 -24.89 15.16
CA PHE A 307 1.48 -25.63 16.39
C PHE A 307 -0.01 -25.99 16.57
N ALA A 308 -0.93 -25.35 15.85
CA ALA A 308 -2.36 -25.60 16.07
C ALA A 308 -2.81 -26.96 15.53
N SER A 309 -3.80 -27.53 16.22
CA SER A 309 -4.50 -28.74 15.75
C SER A 309 -5.15 -28.49 14.38
N ARG A 310 -5.39 -29.57 13.62
CA ARG A 310 -5.89 -29.54 12.22
C ARG A 310 -7.12 -28.63 11.98
N ARG A 311 -7.90 -28.30 13.02
CA ARG A 311 -9.12 -27.48 12.91
C ARG A 311 -8.90 -25.97 12.86
N VAL A 312 -7.74 -25.44 13.29
CA VAL A 312 -7.51 -23.97 13.43
C VAL A 312 -6.38 -23.44 12.52
N LYS A 313 -5.95 -24.23 11.53
CA LYS A 313 -4.80 -23.93 10.67
C LYS A 313 -5.11 -22.90 9.57
N ARG A 314 -5.41 -21.65 9.96
CA ARG A 314 -5.61 -20.52 9.03
C ARG A 314 -4.97 -19.25 9.61
N PRO A 315 -4.37 -18.37 8.78
CA PRO A 315 -3.79 -17.11 9.23
C PRO A 315 -4.88 -16.03 9.36
N TRP A 316 -5.75 -16.21 10.35
CA TRP A 316 -6.92 -15.37 10.53
C TRP A 316 -6.54 -13.90 10.77
N LEU A 317 -5.47 -13.65 11.53
CA LEU A 317 -5.12 -12.28 11.90
C LEU A 317 -4.71 -11.48 10.68
N SER A 318 -3.80 -12.00 9.85
CA SER A 318 -3.32 -11.33 8.63
C SER A 318 -4.45 -11.10 7.62
N MET A 319 -5.40 -12.05 7.51
CA MET A 319 -6.55 -11.91 6.62
C MET A 319 -7.51 -10.82 7.08
N PHE A 320 -7.97 -10.85 8.34
CA PHE A 320 -8.95 -9.88 8.83
C PHE A 320 -8.33 -8.51 9.02
N PHE A 321 -7.11 -8.46 9.59
CA PHE A 321 -6.41 -7.20 9.82
C PHE A 321 -6.09 -6.49 8.52
N GLY A 322 -5.67 -7.23 7.48
CA GLY A 322 -5.44 -6.65 6.17
C GLY A 322 -6.69 -6.04 5.52
N ASN A 323 -7.86 -6.69 5.64
CA ASN A 323 -9.12 -6.12 5.15
C ASN A 323 -9.53 -4.87 5.95
N LEU A 324 -9.32 -4.89 7.27
CA LEU A 324 -9.60 -3.74 8.14
C LEU A 324 -8.72 -2.53 7.80
N ILE A 325 -7.42 -2.76 7.54
CA ILE A 325 -6.50 -1.73 7.06
C ILE A 325 -7.01 -1.12 5.75
N LEU A 326 -7.42 -1.96 4.79
CA LEU A 326 -7.90 -1.50 3.49
C LEU A 326 -9.20 -0.70 3.59
N LEU A 327 -10.12 -1.13 4.46
CA LEU A 327 -11.34 -0.39 4.80
C LEU A 327 -11.01 0.96 5.44
N GLY A 328 -10.04 0.99 6.36
CA GLY A 328 -9.57 2.22 7.01
C GLY A 328 -8.96 3.20 6.02
N VAL A 329 -8.05 2.74 5.14
CA VAL A 329 -7.45 3.56 4.07
C VAL A 329 -8.53 4.10 3.16
N MET A 330 -9.48 3.27 2.71
CA MET A 330 -10.60 3.73 1.89
C MET A 330 -11.43 4.81 2.59
N GLY A 331 -11.76 4.63 3.88
CA GLY A 331 -12.51 5.61 4.66
C GLY A 331 -11.78 6.95 4.80
N VAL A 332 -10.46 6.92 5.04
CA VAL A 332 -9.67 8.15 5.13
C VAL A 332 -9.49 8.81 3.76
N SER A 333 -9.32 8.05 2.68
CA SER A 333 -9.28 8.61 1.32
C SER A 333 -10.62 9.27 0.96
N VAL A 334 -11.77 8.66 1.27
CA VAL A 334 -13.07 9.33 1.08
C VAL A 334 -13.13 10.64 1.87
N TYR A 335 -12.70 10.64 3.13
CA TYR A 335 -12.70 11.82 3.98
C TYR A 335 -11.80 12.94 3.41
N ASN A 336 -10.60 12.60 2.95
CA ASN A 336 -9.63 13.55 2.37
C ASN A 336 -10.13 14.10 1.02
N SER A 337 -10.81 13.29 0.21
CA SER A 337 -11.37 13.72 -1.07
C SER A 337 -12.39 14.87 -0.93
N LEU A 338 -13.05 14.96 0.21
CA LEU A 338 -14.15 15.89 0.47
C LEU A 338 -13.70 17.18 1.18
N ARG A 339 -12.45 17.25 1.67
CA ARG A 339 -11.98 18.36 2.51
C ARG A 339 -10.72 19.00 1.95
N VAL A 340 -10.54 20.28 2.27
CA VAL A 340 -9.26 20.97 2.12
C VAL A 340 -8.29 20.46 3.21
N PRO A 341 -6.97 20.54 3.00
CA PRO A 341 -6.00 20.12 4.02
C PRO A 341 -6.18 20.90 5.32
N VAL A 342 -5.71 20.32 6.43
CA VAL A 342 -5.91 20.86 7.79
C VAL A 342 -5.43 22.31 7.93
N ASP A 343 -4.36 22.67 7.22
CA ASP A 343 -3.71 23.99 7.30
C ASP A 343 -4.18 24.92 6.17
N MET A 344 -5.38 24.70 5.66
CA MET A 344 -5.97 25.52 4.60
C MET A 344 -7.45 25.76 4.83
N SER A 345 -7.82 27.03 4.78
CA SER A 345 -9.21 27.45 4.85
C SER A 345 -9.91 27.31 3.49
N LYS A 346 -11.26 27.19 3.51
CA LYS A 346 -12.04 27.12 2.25
C LYS A 346 -11.94 28.42 1.46
N GLY A 347 -12.07 29.58 2.10
CA GLY A 347 -11.73 30.85 1.48
C GLY A 347 -10.22 31.09 1.56
N VAL A 348 -9.61 31.57 0.47
CA VAL A 348 -8.22 32.02 0.48
C VAL A 348 -8.12 33.34 -0.27
N TRP A 349 -7.24 34.22 0.18
CA TRP A 349 -6.90 35.43 -0.58
C TRP A 349 -5.68 35.13 -1.44
N VAL A 350 -5.79 35.45 -2.72
CA VAL A 350 -4.75 35.17 -3.72
C VAL A 350 -4.15 36.49 -4.18
N PHE A 351 -2.82 36.60 -4.06
CA PHE A 351 -2.06 37.79 -4.44
C PHE A 351 -1.35 37.52 -5.75
N LYS A 352 -1.80 38.19 -6.81
CA LYS A 352 -1.23 38.07 -8.16
C LYS A 352 -0.43 39.32 -8.49
N ALA A 353 0.76 39.11 -9.05
CA ALA A 353 1.55 40.20 -9.62
C ALA A 353 1.00 40.52 -11.02
N LEU A 354 0.75 41.79 -11.30
CA LEU A 354 0.37 42.29 -12.61
C LEU A 354 1.59 42.95 -13.29
N PRO A 355 1.63 42.97 -14.64
CA PRO A 355 2.64 43.72 -15.36
C PRO A 355 2.67 45.19 -14.92
N GLY A 356 3.87 45.74 -14.70
CA GLY A 356 4.05 47.14 -14.28
C GLY A 356 4.09 47.36 -12.76
N GLY A 357 4.33 46.31 -11.96
CA GLY A 357 4.51 46.43 -10.50
C GLY A 357 3.21 46.62 -9.72
N GLN A 358 2.06 46.41 -10.38
CA GLN A 358 0.76 46.40 -9.71
C GLN A 358 0.50 45.02 -9.11
N ALA A 359 -0.32 44.96 -8.06
CA ALA A 359 -0.74 43.71 -7.45
C ALA A 359 -2.26 43.64 -7.38
N GLN A 360 -2.82 42.49 -7.72
CA GLN A 360 -4.24 42.20 -7.64
C GLN A 360 -4.49 41.21 -6.51
N VAL A 361 -5.46 41.54 -5.65
CA VAL A 361 -5.96 40.63 -4.62
C VAL A 361 -7.34 40.15 -5.03
N CYS A 362 -7.56 38.85 -4.96
CA CYS A 362 -8.88 38.28 -5.19
C CYS A 362 -9.18 37.18 -4.17
N GLU A 363 -10.46 36.97 -3.89
CA GLU A 363 -10.92 35.89 -3.01
C GLU A 363 -11.25 34.64 -3.84
N ALA A 364 -10.70 33.50 -3.44
CA ALA A 364 -11.00 32.21 -4.04
C ALA A 364 -11.63 31.28 -3.00
N ASN A 365 -12.61 30.49 -3.45
CA ASN A 365 -13.22 29.45 -2.63
C ASN A 365 -12.70 28.08 -3.10
N LEU A 366 -12.06 27.35 -2.19
CA LEU A 366 -11.42 26.06 -2.41
C LEU A 366 -12.36 24.93 -1.99
N ARG A 367 -12.32 23.86 -2.79
CA ARG A 367 -12.90 22.55 -2.47
C ARG A 367 -11.78 21.53 -2.37
N GLY A 368 -12.05 20.45 -1.63
CA GLY A 368 -11.14 19.31 -1.57
C GLY A 368 -10.82 18.75 -2.97
N PRO A 369 -9.82 17.88 -3.06
CA PRO A 369 -9.32 17.35 -4.33
C PRO A 369 -10.39 16.62 -5.14
N GLY A 370 -11.38 16.04 -4.45
CA GLY A 370 -12.28 15.06 -5.05
C GLY A 370 -11.53 13.87 -5.62
N ILE A 371 -12.26 13.01 -6.32
CA ILE A 371 -11.70 11.80 -6.94
C ILE A 371 -10.59 12.16 -7.95
N ARG A 372 -10.84 13.20 -8.75
CA ARG A 372 -9.90 13.64 -9.79
C ARG A 372 -8.57 14.11 -9.18
N GLY A 373 -8.62 15.00 -8.19
CA GLY A 373 -7.40 15.52 -7.57
C GLY A 373 -6.58 14.43 -6.88
N GLU A 374 -7.25 13.48 -6.21
CA GLU A 374 -6.57 12.35 -5.56
C GLU A 374 -5.92 11.41 -6.57
N ILE A 375 -6.63 11.04 -7.65
CA ILE A 375 -6.09 10.17 -8.69
C ILE A 375 -4.85 10.80 -9.31
N ILE A 376 -4.92 12.08 -9.68
CA ILE A 376 -3.79 12.74 -10.30
C ILE A 376 -2.64 12.82 -9.29
N GLY A 377 -2.86 13.33 -8.07
CA GLY A 377 -1.79 13.48 -7.06
C GLY A 377 -1.14 12.15 -6.64
N TRP A 378 -1.91 11.07 -6.51
CA TRP A 378 -1.35 9.75 -6.20
C TRP A 378 -0.61 9.14 -7.39
N THR A 379 -1.18 9.21 -8.60
CA THR A 379 -0.56 8.65 -9.81
C THR A 379 0.72 9.40 -10.17
N ASP A 380 0.71 10.72 -10.04
CA ASP A 380 1.86 11.60 -10.20
C ASP A 380 2.99 11.21 -9.24
N GLY A 381 2.67 10.84 -7.99
CA GLY A 381 3.67 10.32 -7.05
C GLY A 381 4.08 8.87 -7.32
N PHE A 382 3.17 8.02 -7.80
CA PHE A 382 3.40 6.59 -8.03
C PHE A 382 4.21 6.31 -9.31
N LEU A 383 4.06 7.15 -10.34
CA LEU A 383 4.71 7.02 -11.64
C LEU A 383 5.84 8.04 -11.86
N ALA A 384 6.20 8.85 -10.85
CA ALA A 384 7.26 9.85 -10.98
C ALA A 384 8.59 9.29 -11.52
N SER A 385 8.96 8.05 -11.17
CA SER A 385 10.20 7.41 -11.63
C SER A 385 10.20 7.08 -13.12
N TRP A 386 9.06 7.18 -13.81
CA TRP A 386 8.96 6.95 -15.25
C TRP A 386 9.36 8.18 -16.07
N GLY A 387 9.52 9.35 -15.42
CA GLY A 387 9.99 10.58 -16.05
C GLY A 387 9.18 10.93 -17.31
N ASP A 388 9.89 11.18 -18.41
CA ASP A 388 9.32 11.57 -19.71
C ASP A 388 8.28 10.59 -20.24
N ALA A 389 8.37 9.30 -19.91
CA ALA A 389 7.37 8.32 -20.35
C ALA A 389 6.00 8.54 -19.70
N TYR A 390 5.96 9.16 -18.52
CA TYR A 390 4.73 9.51 -17.81
C TYR A 390 4.31 10.96 -18.07
N TYR A 391 5.24 11.91 -17.95
CA TYR A 391 4.93 13.35 -18.09
C TYR A 391 4.81 13.83 -19.53
N GLY A 392 5.39 13.09 -20.49
CA GLY A 392 5.52 13.53 -21.88
C GLY A 392 6.70 14.49 -22.06
N ALA A 393 7.49 14.27 -23.11
CA ALA A 393 8.59 15.15 -23.54
C ALA A 393 8.14 16.13 -24.63
#